data_AF-A0A6L7JLE3-F1
#
_entry.id   AF-A0A6L7JLE3-F1
#
_cell.length_a   1.000
_cell.length_b   1.000
_cell.length_c   1.000
_cell.angle_alpha   90.00
_cell.angle_beta   90.00
_cell.angle_gamma   90.00
#
_symmetry.space_group_name_H-M   'P 1'
#
loop_
_entity.id
_entity.type
_entity.pdbx_description
1 polymer ?
#
loop_
_entity_poly.entity_id
_entity_poly.type
_entity_poly.pdbx_seq_one_letter_code
_entity_poly.pdbx_strand_id
1 'polypeptide(L)'
;MQERRNRLHKTKYQHYITELQLFLEFLKENPHLKALVTKLEQNEAIDFNDWKKAQIRNVNFPISETVRATLCYYILKECAADSSPDQVLNWAQRFSNETQLDDMLNDFNETVLDVLWRFFDDQIDEAGDVLYLLERFKLKTEWFHKEELWGTYKGDTTTGERNLDRKLREALFDGGIDFPFSEPTSPSGKADIVALSNMQDPLVLEVKVYDPQKSKDKSHLRKGFHQVLRYANDYQQAVGYLVIFNCSNNQLVLPSDNSDEGEFPPRIVHDSKTLFLISVDISSDRDSASRENPKNRIEVTRSELIA
;
A
#
# COMPACT_ATOMS: atom_id res chain seq x y z
N MET A 1 -5.93 -4.23 14.06
CA MET A 1 -7.28 -3.87 13.55
C MET A 1 -8.37 -4.77 14.13
N GLN A 2 -8.16 -6.09 14.12
CA GLN A 2 -9.11 -7.10 14.62
C GLN A 2 -9.68 -6.82 16.02
N GLU A 3 -8.88 -6.37 16.98
CA GLU A 3 -9.37 -6.05 18.33
C GLU A 3 -10.37 -4.89 18.36
N ARG A 4 -10.22 -3.90 17.47
CA ARG A 4 -11.16 -2.76 17.36
C ARG A 4 -12.46 -3.18 16.68
N ARG A 5 -12.39 -4.03 15.64
CA ARG A 5 -13.57 -4.69 15.07
C ARG A 5 -14.32 -5.50 16.13
N ASN A 6 -13.60 -6.33 16.87
CA ASN A 6 -14.19 -7.18 17.92
C ASN A 6 -14.84 -6.37 19.05
N ARG A 7 -14.35 -5.16 19.33
CA ARG A 7 -15.02 -4.26 20.27
C ARG A 7 -16.41 -3.87 19.77
N LEU A 8 -16.52 -3.40 18.52
CA LEU A 8 -17.82 -3.04 17.93
C LEU A 8 -18.83 -4.20 17.93
N HIS A 9 -18.39 -5.42 17.65
CA HIS A 9 -19.23 -6.63 17.73
C HIS A 9 -19.70 -6.97 19.15
N LYS A 10 -18.92 -6.62 20.17
CA LYS A 10 -19.25 -6.92 21.58
C LYS A 10 -19.96 -5.78 22.29
N THR A 11 -20.02 -4.61 21.65
CA THR A 11 -20.55 -3.40 22.24
C THR A 11 -22.08 -3.40 22.16
N LYS A 12 -22.71 -3.13 23.30
CA LYS A 12 -24.16 -2.95 23.37
C LYS A 12 -24.59 -1.69 22.64
N TYR A 13 -25.82 -1.69 22.15
CA TYR A 13 -26.43 -0.55 21.45
C TYR A 13 -26.15 0.83 22.08
N GLN A 14 -26.26 0.95 23.41
CA GLN A 14 -26.07 2.21 24.16
C GLN A 14 -24.68 2.84 24.02
N HIS A 15 -23.65 2.05 23.72
CA HIS A 15 -22.26 2.52 23.61
C HIS A 15 -21.71 2.42 22.19
N TYR A 16 -22.52 1.94 21.24
CA TYR A 16 -22.05 1.60 19.90
C TYR A 16 -21.53 2.82 19.13
N ILE A 17 -22.20 3.97 19.21
CA ILE A 17 -21.78 5.20 18.52
C ILE A 17 -20.40 5.66 19.00
N THR A 18 -20.15 5.63 20.30
CA THR A 18 -18.84 6.03 20.86
C THR A 18 -17.73 5.11 20.33
N GLU A 19 -17.95 3.80 20.33
CA GLU A 19 -16.96 2.85 19.79
C GLU A 19 -16.79 3.01 18.27
N LEU A 20 -17.86 3.35 17.54
CA LEU A 20 -17.81 3.59 16.10
C LEU A 20 -16.99 4.85 15.77
N GLN A 21 -17.18 5.92 16.54
CA GLN A 21 -16.38 7.15 16.42
C GLN A 21 -14.90 6.87 16.69
N LEU A 22 -14.58 6.15 17.76
CA LEU A 22 -13.21 5.73 18.08
C LEU A 22 -12.59 4.84 17.00
N PHE A 23 -13.40 4.00 16.35
CA PHE A 23 -12.96 3.19 15.22
C PHE A 23 -12.63 4.05 14.00
N LEU A 24 -13.51 4.97 13.61
CA LEU A 24 -13.28 5.86 12.46
C LEU A 24 -12.13 6.84 12.70
N GLU A 25 -11.94 7.31 13.93
CA GLU A 25 -10.79 8.12 14.32
C GLU A 25 -9.49 7.32 14.17
N PHE A 26 -9.46 6.09 14.67
CA PHE A 26 -8.32 5.19 14.48
C PHE A 26 -7.95 4.96 13.01
N LEU A 27 -8.95 4.81 12.13
CA LEU A 27 -8.69 4.70 10.68
C LEU A 27 -7.99 5.93 10.12
N LYS A 28 -8.29 7.14 10.63
CA LYS A 28 -7.71 8.40 10.17
C LYS A 28 -6.34 8.70 10.79
N GLU A 29 -6.10 8.21 12.00
CA GLU A 29 -4.83 8.41 12.71
C GLU A 29 -3.73 7.46 12.23
N ASN A 30 -4.09 6.25 11.81
CA ASN A 30 -3.12 5.31 11.26
C ASN A 30 -2.79 5.68 9.80
N PRO A 31 -1.52 5.97 9.44
CA PRO A 31 -1.18 6.42 8.08
C PRO A 31 -1.62 5.48 6.95
N HIS A 32 -1.47 4.17 7.13
CA HIS A 32 -1.83 3.19 6.09
C HIS A 32 -3.35 3.11 5.91
N LEU A 33 -4.09 3.09 7.01
CA LEU A 33 -5.55 3.08 6.96
C LEU A 33 -6.11 4.41 6.45
N LYS A 34 -5.46 5.53 6.78
CA LYS A 34 -5.81 6.86 6.29
C LYS A 34 -5.69 6.93 4.76
N ALA A 35 -4.65 6.32 4.21
CA ALA A 35 -4.46 6.20 2.78
C ALA A 35 -5.61 5.44 2.11
N LEU A 36 -6.03 4.31 2.69
CA LEU A 36 -7.17 3.51 2.20
C LEU A 36 -8.50 4.26 2.36
N VAL A 37 -8.70 4.98 3.47
CA VAL A 37 -9.86 5.87 3.65
C VAL A 37 -9.88 6.95 2.57
N THR A 38 -8.72 7.53 2.22
CA THR A 38 -8.60 8.54 1.17
C THR A 38 -8.96 7.95 -0.20
N LYS A 39 -8.51 6.71 -0.49
CA LYS A 39 -8.90 5.94 -1.68
C LYS A 39 -10.42 5.76 -1.75
N LEU A 40 -11.07 5.42 -0.64
CA LEU A 40 -12.53 5.29 -0.58
C LEU A 40 -13.27 6.64 -0.76
N GLU A 41 -12.75 7.73 -0.19
CA GLU A 41 -13.33 9.08 -0.27
C GLU A 41 -13.19 9.73 -1.66
N GLN A 42 -12.17 9.33 -2.42
CA GLN A 42 -11.90 9.81 -3.79
C GLN A 42 -12.55 8.94 -4.87
N ASN A 43 -13.29 7.90 -4.48
CA ASN A 43 -13.93 7.01 -5.42
C ASN A 43 -15.18 7.67 -6.05
N GLU A 44 -15.02 8.23 -7.25
CA GLU A 44 -16.10 8.89 -8.01
C GLU A 44 -17.05 7.92 -8.72
N ALA A 45 -16.83 6.60 -8.62
CA ALA A 45 -17.69 5.61 -9.27
C ALA A 45 -19.11 5.55 -8.69
N ILE A 46 -19.35 6.14 -7.52
CA ILE A 46 -20.66 6.16 -6.88
C ILE A 46 -20.87 7.43 -6.04
N ASP A 47 -22.03 8.07 -6.20
CA ASP A 47 -22.49 9.10 -5.26
C ASP A 47 -23.32 8.44 -4.14
N PHE A 48 -22.87 8.60 -2.89
CA PHE A 48 -23.52 8.00 -1.72
C PHE A 48 -24.95 8.49 -1.54
N ASN A 49 -25.23 9.78 -1.77
CA ASN A 49 -26.56 10.35 -1.52
C ASN A 49 -27.57 9.87 -2.56
N ASP A 50 -27.17 9.81 -3.83
CA ASP A 50 -28.02 9.31 -4.90
C ASP A 50 -28.25 7.80 -4.78
N TRP A 51 -27.22 7.03 -4.43
CA TRP A 51 -27.39 5.63 -4.11
C TRP A 51 -28.35 5.43 -2.93
N LYS A 52 -28.18 6.20 -1.83
CA LYS A 52 -29.03 6.14 -0.64
C LYS A 52 -30.49 6.45 -0.94
N LYS A 53 -30.78 7.45 -1.78
CA LYS A 53 -32.16 7.79 -2.20
C LYS A 53 -32.82 6.64 -2.96
N ALA A 54 -32.04 5.86 -3.73
CA ALA A 54 -32.54 4.69 -4.44
C ALA A 54 -32.79 3.47 -3.51
N GLN A 55 -32.21 3.44 -2.30
CA GLN A 55 -32.37 2.36 -1.33
C GLN A 55 -33.51 2.65 -0.34
N ILE A 56 -34.77 2.39 -0.73
CA ILE A 56 -35.97 2.74 0.07
C ILE A 56 -36.36 1.64 1.08
N ARG A 57 -36.23 0.36 0.73
CA ARG A 57 -36.63 -0.77 1.61
C ARG A 57 -35.57 -1.86 1.73
N ASN A 58 -34.93 -2.22 0.61
CA ASN A 58 -33.86 -3.20 0.58
C ASN A 58 -32.60 -2.52 0.05
N VAL A 59 -31.48 -2.75 0.72
CA VAL A 59 -30.19 -2.23 0.28
C VAL A 59 -29.57 -3.18 -0.73
N ASN A 60 -29.40 -2.71 -1.95
CA ASN A 60 -28.68 -3.42 -3.00
C ASN A 60 -27.28 -2.84 -3.12
N PHE A 61 -26.28 -3.63 -2.70
CA PHE A 61 -24.89 -3.28 -2.90
C PHE A 61 -24.45 -3.57 -4.35
N PRO A 62 -23.60 -2.71 -4.94
CA PRO A 62 -22.93 -3.00 -6.19
C PRO A 62 -22.04 -4.26 -6.11
N ILE A 63 -21.79 -4.89 -7.25
CA ILE A 63 -20.92 -6.07 -7.37
C ILE A 63 -19.44 -5.71 -7.14
N SER A 64 -19.03 -4.49 -7.50
CA SER A 64 -17.66 -4.03 -7.28
C SER A 64 -17.36 -3.90 -5.79
N GLU A 65 -16.34 -4.63 -5.34
CA GLU A 65 -15.89 -4.66 -3.95
C GLU A 65 -15.46 -3.28 -3.45
N THR A 66 -14.65 -2.55 -4.22
CA THR A 66 -14.22 -1.19 -3.87
C THR A 66 -15.40 -0.24 -3.73
N VAL A 67 -16.38 -0.31 -4.65
CA VAL A 67 -17.59 0.53 -4.59
C VAL A 67 -18.43 0.16 -3.36
N ARG A 68 -18.56 -1.13 -3.05
CA ARG A 68 -19.25 -1.61 -1.87
C ARG A 68 -18.57 -1.13 -0.58
N ALA A 69 -17.24 -1.23 -0.49
CA ALA A 69 -16.46 -0.73 0.63
C ALA A 69 -16.61 0.79 0.80
N THR A 70 -16.61 1.56 -0.30
CA THR A 70 -16.89 3.00 -0.31
C THR A 70 -18.26 3.30 0.32
N LEU A 71 -19.31 2.60 -0.10
CA LEU A 71 -20.65 2.78 0.46
C LEU A 71 -20.70 2.42 1.95
N CYS A 72 -20.10 1.29 2.34
CA CYS A 72 -20.03 0.88 3.75
C CYS A 72 -19.31 1.93 4.61
N TYR A 73 -18.20 2.50 4.11
CA TYR A 73 -17.51 3.60 4.77
C TYR A 73 -18.41 4.84 4.96
N TYR A 74 -19.15 5.24 3.92
CA TYR A 74 -20.07 6.39 4.03
C TYR A 74 -21.25 6.12 4.97
N ILE A 75 -21.79 4.90 5.01
CA ILE A 75 -22.81 4.51 6.00
C ILE A 75 -22.27 4.69 7.42
N LEU A 76 -21.07 4.16 7.71
CA LEU A 76 -20.45 4.30 9.04
C LEU A 76 -20.17 5.78 9.37
N LYS A 77 -19.70 6.56 8.40
CA LYS A 77 -19.44 8.00 8.55
C LYS A 77 -20.72 8.79 8.84
N GLU A 78 -21.82 8.47 8.18
CA GLU A 78 -23.14 9.05 8.46
C GLU A 78 -23.63 8.66 9.86
N CYS A 79 -23.55 7.38 10.22
CA CYS A 79 -23.94 6.91 11.55
C CYS A 79 -23.14 7.60 12.67
N ALA A 80 -21.85 7.83 12.46
CA ALA A 80 -20.98 8.47 13.45
C ALA A 80 -21.12 10.00 13.51
N ALA A 81 -21.75 10.63 12.51
CA ALA A 81 -21.94 12.08 12.46
C ALA A 81 -23.01 12.57 13.44
N ASP A 82 -23.96 11.71 13.79
CA ASP A 82 -24.93 11.93 14.86
C ASP A 82 -24.42 11.25 16.15
N SER A 83 -24.56 11.93 17.28
CA SER A 83 -24.30 11.31 18.58
C SER A 83 -25.43 10.35 18.99
N SER A 84 -26.57 10.38 18.28
CA SER A 84 -27.67 9.45 18.48
C SER A 84 -27.41 8.10 17.80
N PRO A 85 -27.66 6.98 18.49
CA PRO A 85 -27.58 5.66 17.90
C PRO A 85 -28.74 5.33 16.92
N ASP A 86 -29.73 6.23 16.80
CA ASP A 86 -30.89 6.04 15.93
C ASP A 86 -30.52 5.83 14.46
N GLN A 87 -29.46 6.49 13.97
CA GLN A 87 -29.04 6.31 12.58
C GLN A 87 -28.50 4.92 12.30
N VAL A 88 -27.83 4.30 13.27
CA VAL A 88 -27.39 2.91 13.16
C VAL A 88 -28.61 2.00 13.08
N LEU A 89 -29.65 2.22 13.90
CA LEU A 89 -30.89 1.43 13.80
C LEU A 89 -31.60 1.62 12.47
N ASN A 90 -31.69 2.86 11.98
CA ASN A 90 -32.32 3.16 10.69
C ASN A 90 -31.66 2.39 9.53
N TRP A 91 -30.35 2.17 9.62
CA TRP A 91 -29.62 1.33 8.66
C TRP A 91 -29.79 -0.16 8.97
N ALA A 92 -29.65 -0.57 10.23
CA ALA A 92 -29.81 -1.96 10.67
C ALA A 92 -31.18 -2.54 10.27
N GLN A 93 -32.26 -1.77 10.39
CA GLN A 93 -33.61 -2.16 9.96
C GLN A 93 -33.74 -2.47 8.46
N ARG A 94 -32.81 -1.98 7.63
CA ARG A 94 -32.80 -2.24 6.19
C ARG A 94 -32.02 -3.50 5.81
N PHE A 95 -31.22 -4.01 6.75
CA PHE A 95 -30.39 -5.20 6.58
C PHE A 95 -30.94 -6.41 7.32
N SER A 96 -31.66 -6.17 8.42
CA SER A 96 -32.12 -7.18 9.36
C SER A 96 -33.64 -7.36 9.30
N ASN A 97 -34.09 -8.60 9.52
CA ASN A 97 -35.50 -8.90 9.82
C ASN A 97 -35.73 -9.08 11.33
N GLU A 98 -34.71 -8.86 12.14
CA GLU A 98 -34.76 -9.06 13.58
C GLU A 98 -35.51 -7.92 14.29
N THR A 99 -36.03 -8.23 15.47
CA THR A 99 -36.76 -7.28 16.31
C THR A 99 -35.99 -6.88 17.56
N GLN A 100 -34.95 -7.63 17.91
CA GLN A 100 -34.06 -7.34 19.03
C GLN A 100 -32.93 -6.42 18.56
N LEU A 101 -32.70 -5.33 19.30
CA LEU A 101 -31.76 -4.28 18.91
C LEU A 101 -30.32 -4.80 18.74
N ASP A 102 -29.88 -5.68 19.65
CA ASP A 102 -28.53 -6.24 19.59
C ASP A 102 -28.36 -7.20 18.40
N ASP A 103 -29.41 -7.96 18.03
CA ASP A 103 -29.37 -8.83 16.85
C ASP A 103 -29.37 -8.02 15.55
N MET A 104 -30.17 -6.96 15.47
CA MET A 104 -30.14 -6.02 14.35
C MET A 104 -28.77 -5.35 14.20
N LEU A 105 -28.12 -5.04 15.33
CA LEU A 105 -26.78 -4.45 15.34
C LEU A 105 -25.71 -5.42 14.84
N ASN A 106 -25.85 -6.72 15.15
CA ASN A 106 -24.98 -7.75 14.60
C ASN A 106 -25.13 -7.85 13.08
N ASP A 107 -26.36 -7.86 12.56
CA ASP A 107 -26.61 -7.86 11.11
C ASP A 107 -26.01 -6.62 10.42
N PHE A 108 -26.10 -5.45 11.07
CA PHE A 108 -25.44 -4.23 10.61
C PHE A 108 -23.91 -4.39 10.57
N ASN A 109 -23.31 -4.95 11.63
CA ASN A 109 -21.87 -5.20 11.68
C ASN A 109 -21.44 -6.15 10.56
N GLU A 110 -22.13 -7.28 10.37
CA GLU A 110 -21.78 -8.25 9.32
C GLU A 110 -21.92 -7.67 7.91
N THR A 111 -22.92 -6.82 7.70
CA THR A 111 -23.23 -6.27 6.37
C THR A 111 -22.38 -5.06 6.00
N VAL A 112 -22.01 -4.24 6.99
CA VAL A 112 -21.35 -2.95 6.77
C VAL A 112 -19.93 -2.94 7.34
N LEU A 113 -19.77 -3.20 8.64
CA LEU A 113 -18.47 -3.12 9.31
C LEU A 113 -17.51 -4.19 8.78
N ASP A 114 -17.96 -5.44 8.67
CA ASP A 114 -17.13 -6.56 8.28
C ASP A 114 -16.72 -6.47 6.81
N VAL A 115 -17.56 -5.90 5.95
CA VAL A 115 -17.21 -5.66 4.54
C VAL A 115 -16.10 -4.61 4.43
N LEU A 116 -16.22 -3.49 5.14
CA LEU A 116 -15.16 -2.48 5.17
C LEU A 116 -13.87 -3.03 5.80
N TRP A 117 -14.00 -3.82 6.87
CA TRP A 117 -12.87 -4.44 7.54
C TRP A 117 -12.14 -5.42 6.62
N ARG A 118 -12.85 -6.33 5.95
CA ARG A 118 -12.25 -7.28 4.99
C ARG A 118 -11.51 -6.53 3.89
N PHE A 119 -12.12 -5.50 3.30
CA PHE A 119 -11.46 -4.68 2.31
C PHE A 119 -10.13 -4.10 2.82
N PHE A 120 -10.06 -3.61 4.06
CA PHE A 120 -8.80 -3.13 4.62
C PHE A 120 -7.81 -4.24 4.96
N ASP A 121 -8.30 -5.39 5.43
CA ASP A 121 -7.47 -6.56 5.73
C ASP A 121 -6.80 -7.07 4.46
N ASP A 122 -7.59 -7.29 3.39
CA ASP A 122 -7.12 -7.76 2.09
C ASP A 122 -6.07 -6.80 1.49
N GLN A 123 -6.30 -5.48 1.56
CA GLN A 123 -5.35 -4.48 1.05
C GLN A 123 -4.06 -4.41 1.87
N ILE A 124 -4.10 -4.74 3.16
CA ILE A 124 -2.90 -4.81 4.01
C ILE A 124 -2.15 -6.11 3.75
N ASP A 125 -2.85 -7.22 3.60
CA ASP A 125 -2.28 -8.53 3.30
C ASP A 125 -1.58 -8.52 1.94
N GLU A 126 -2.21 -7.94 0.92
CA GLU A 126 -1.58 -7.77 -0.41
C GLU A 126 -0.28 -6.95 -0.32
N ALA A 127 -0.29 -5.85 0.45
CA ALA A 127 0.91 -5.06 0.66
C ALA A 127 2.01 -5.87 1.39
N GLY A 128 1.61 -6.74 2.33
CA GLY A 128 2.48 -7.67 3.03
C GLY A 128 3.08 -8.74 2.12
N ASP A 129 2.30 -9.31 1.20
CA ASP A 129 2.74 -10.30 0.23
C ASP A 129 3.81 -9.72 -0.71
N VAL A 130 3.61 -8.50 -1.21
CA VAL A 130 4.61 -7.82 -2.03
C VAL A 130 5.89 -7.58 -1.24
N LEU A 131 5.79 -7.13 0.01
CA LEU A 131 6.96 -6.94 0.88
C LEU A 131 7.72 -8.25 1.10
N TYR A 132 7.01 -9.34 1.36
CA TYR A 132 7.60 -10.65 1.51
C TYR A 132 8.35 -11.10 0.24
N LEU A 133 7.75 -10.89 -0.95
CA LEU A 133 8.39 -11.19 -2.22
C LEU A 133 9.64 -10.34 -2.46
N LEU A 134 9.60 -9.05 -2.14
CA LEU A 134 10.75 -8.14 -2.25
C LEU A 134 11.87 -8.50 -1.27
N GLU A 135 11.53 -8.87 -0.03
CA GLU A 135 12.49 -9.35 0.95
C GLU A 135 13.15 -10.66 0.49
N ARG A 136 12.35 -11.61 0.03
CA ARG A 136 12.84 -12.87 -0.51
C ARG A 136 13.73 -12.64 -1.73
N PHE A 137 13.37 -11.72 -2.63
CA PHE A 137 14.19 -11.33 -3.78
C PHE A 137 15.52 -10.73 -3.34
N LYS A 138 15.51 -9.80 -2.37
CA LYS A 138 16.71 -9.20 -1.78
C LYS A 138 17.64 -10.28 -1.23
N LEU A 139 17.15 -11.15 -0.36
CA LEU A 139 17.95 -12.21 0.26
C LEU A 139 18.52 -13.18 -0.78
N LYS A 140 17.68 -13.64 -1.71
CA LYS A 140 18.11 -14.55 -2.79
C LYS A 140 19.20 -13.91 -3.66
N THR A 141 19.03 -12.63 -3.98
CA THR A 141 20.00 -11.86 -4.76
C THR A 141 21.33 -11.74 -4.02
N GLU A 142 21.30 -11.24 -2.78
CA GLU A 142 22.52 -10.96 -2.02
C GLU A 142 23.31 -12.21 -1.67
N TRP A 143 22.64 -13.36 -1.51
CA TRP A 143 23.29 -14.62 -1.17
C TRP A 143 23.76 -15.41 -2.38
N PHE A 144 23.00 -15.42 -3.48
CA PHE A 144 23.22 -16.38 -4.57
C PHE A 144 23.45 -15.74 -5.94
N HIS A 145 22.84 -14.58 -6.22
CA HIS A 145 22.87 -13.98 -7.57
C HIS A 145 23.62 -12.65 -7.64
N LYS A 146 24.35 -12.31 -6.58
CA LYS A 146 25.03 -11.02 -6.45
C LYS A 146 25.97 -10.74 -7.62
N GLU A 147 26.85 -11.70 -7.93
CA GLU A 147 27.83 -11.57 -9.02
C GLU A 147 27.17 -11.51 -10.41
N GLU A 148 26.08 -12.25 -10.61
CA GLU A 148 25.32 -12.27 -11.86
C GLU A 148 24.68 -10.90 -12.14
N LEU A 149 23.98 -10.34 -11.14
CA LEU A 149 23.33 -9.04 -11.24
C LEU A 149 24.37 -7.90 -11.32
N TRP A 150 25.49 -8.04 -10.61
CA TRP A 150 26.62 -7.12 -10.76
C TRP A 150 27.21 -7.12 -12.17
N GLY A 151 27.45 -8.31 -12.72
CA GLY A 151 27.94 -8.47 -14.10
C GLY A 151 26.96 -7.89 -15.12
N THR A 152 25.66 -8.11 -14.91
CA THR A 152 24.58 -7.52 -15.73
C THR A 152 24.64 -6.00 -15.72
N TYR A 153 24.83 -5.38 -14.55
CA TYR A 153 24.93 -3.93 -14.43
C TYR A 153 26.23 -3.37 -15.02
N LYS A 154 27.39 -3.98 -14.71
CA LYS A 154 28.70 -3.52 -15.20
C LYS A 154 28.88 -3.71 -16.71
N GLY A 155 28.26 -4.74 -17.30
CA GLY A 155 28.34 -5.01 -18.73
C GLY A 155 27.73 -3.91 -19.61
N ASP A 156 26.68 -3.25 -19.12
CA ASP A 156 26.09 -2.07 -19.74
C ASP A 156 25.44 -1.17 -18.68
N THR A 157 26.19 -0.18 -18.19
CA THR A 157 25.69 0.73 -17.15
C THR A 157 24.60 1.69 -17.64
N THR A 158 24.46 1.86 -18.96
CA THR A 158 23.46 2.73 -19.59
C THR A 158 22.09 2.07 -19.54
N THR A 159 22.00 0.77 -19.84
CA THR A 159 20.75 0.01 -19.75
C THR A 159 20.62 -0.81 -18.46
N GLY A 160 21.65 -0.80 -17.61
CA GLY A 160 21.74 -1.64 -16.41
C GLY A 160 20.56 -1.48 -15.43
N GLU A 161 20.07 -0.26 -15.20
CA GLU A 161 18.87 -0.05 -14.34
C GLU A 161 17.65 -0.77 -14.92
N ARG A 162 17.42 -0.68 -16.23
CA ARG A 162 16.32 -1.37 -16.93
C ARG A 162 16.48 -2.89 -16.89
N ASN A 163 17.70 -3.41 -17.00
CA ASN A 163 17.95 -4.84 -16.93
C ASN A 163 17.71 -5.40 -15.53
N LEU A 164 18.12 -4.66 -14.48
CA LEU A 164 17.86 -5.01 -13.08
C LEU A 164 16.37 -4.93 -12.77
N ASP A 165 15.68 -3.89 -13.25
CA ASP A 165 14.23 -3.76 -13.15
C ASP A 165 13.50 -4.96 -13.76
N ARG A 166 13.86 -5.36 -14.99
CA ARG A 166 13.31 -6.57 -15.61
C ARG A 166 13.52 -7.82 -14.76
N LYS A 167 14.71 -8.00 -14.17
CA LYS A 167 15.01 -9.15 -13.31
C LYS A 167 14.16 -9.20 -12.04
N LEU A 168 13.91 -8.03 -11.44
CA LEU A 168 12.99 -7.93 -10.32
C LEU A 168 11.55 -8.28 -10.75
N ARG A 169 11.08 -7.72 -11.87
CA ARG A 169 9.71 -7.96 -12.36
C ARG A 169 9.49 -9.42 -12.75
N GLU A 170 10.48 -10.07 -13.38
CA GLU A 170 10.48 -11.53 -13.62
C GLU A 170 10.28 -12.30 -12.29
N ALA A 171 11.03 -11.95 -11.24
CA ALA A 171 10.91 -12.61 -9.95
C ALA A 171 9.58 -12.36 -9.23
N LEU A 172 8.99 -11.16 -9.38
CA LEU A 172 7.66 -10.84 -8.84
C LEU A 172 6.56 -11.62 -9.57
N PHE A 173 6.66 -11.72 -10.90
CA PHE A 173 5.74 -12.52 -11.70
C PHE A 173 5.79 -14.01 -11.32
N ASP A 174 6.99 -14.58 -11.23
CA ASP A 174 7.19 -15.95 -10.75
C ASP A 174 6.70 -16.15 -9.30
N GLY A 175 6.64 -15.06 -8.53
CA GLY A 175 6.14 -15.00 -7.16
C GLY A 175 4.62 -14.90 -7.03
N GLY A 176 3.88 -14.76 -8.13
CA GLY A 176 2.43 -14.66 -8.15
C GLY A 176 1.85 -13.26 -8.37
N ILE A 177 2.68 -12.25 -8.64
CA ILE A 177 2.20 -10.92 -9.04
C ILE A 177 1.93 -10.91 -10.54
N ASP A 178 0.66 -11.01 -10.94
CA ASP A 178 0.25 -11.13 -12.34
C ASP A 178 0.68 -9.93 -13.21
N PHE A 179 0.70 -8.72 -12.64
CA PHE A 179 1.05 -7.48 -13.32
C PHE A 179 2.06 -6.66 -12.53
N PRO A 180 3.36 -7.02 -12.57
CA PRO A 180 4.39 -6.35 -11.77
C PRO A 180 4.84 -5.04 -12.43
N PHE A 181 4.00 -4.35 -13.20
CA PHE A 181 4.33 -3.17 -14.00
C PHE A 181 3.51 -1.95 -13.59
N SER A 182 4.21 -0.86 -13.29
CA SER A 182 3.62 0.44 -12.91
C SER A 182 3.11 1.22 -14.14
N GLU A 183 3.55 0.83 -15.33
CA GLU A 183 3.05 1.33 -16.62
C GLU A 183 2.79 0.12 -17.53
N PRO A 184 1.60 -0.05 -18.12
CA PRO A 184 1.38 -1.06 -19.13
C PRO A 184 2.10 -0.66 -20.42
N THR A 185 3.38 -0.98 -20.53
CA THR A 185 4.07 -0.95 -21.83
C THR A 185 3.83 -2.28 -22.53
N SER A 186 2.82 -2.32 -23.40
CA SER A 186 2.68 -3.40 -24.38
C SER A 186 3.97 -3.50 -25.22
N PRO A 187 4.41 -4.71 -25.63
CA PRO A 187 5.46 -4.90 -26.63
C PRO A 187 5.24 -4.10 -27.94
N SER A 188 4.00 -3.68 -28.22
CA SER A 188 3.64 -2.85 -29.38
C SER A 188 3.64 -1.33 -29.13
N GLY A 189 4.00 -0.85 -27.94
CA GLY A 189 4.17 0.58 -27.63
C GLY A 189 2.88 1.40 -27.53
N LYS A 190 1.71 0.77 -27.59
CA LYS A 190 0.42 1.41 -27.27
C LYS A 190 -0.37 0.48 -26.34
N ALA A 191 -0.61 0.93 -25.11
CA ALA A 191 -1.70 0.41 -24.32
C ALA A 191 -2.97 1.15 -24.74
N ASP A 192 -3.99 0.42 -25.18
CA ASP A 192 -5.33 0.97 -25.29
C ASP A 192 -5.84 1.28 -23.89
N ILE A 193 -6.45 2.45 -23.73
CA ILE A 193 -7.07 2.96 -22.49
C ILE A 193 -8.08 1.94 -21.88
N VAL A 194 -8.54 0.98 -22.68
CA VAL A 194 -9.47 -0.10 -22.30
C VAL A 194 -8.77 -1.29 -21.61
N ALA A 195 -7.45 -1.47 -21.74
CA ALA A 195 -6.72 -2.51 -21.01
C ALA A 195 -6.44 -2.11 -19.54
N LEU A 196 -6.39 -0.82 -19.25
CA LEU A 196 -6.20 -0.26 -17.90
C LEU A 196 -7.42 -0.46 -17.00
N SER A 197 -8.64 -0.50 -17.55
CA SER A 197 -9.87 -0.68 -16.77
C SER A 197 -10.03 -2.08 -16.17
N ASN A 198 -9.23 -3.06 -16.61
CA ASN A 198 -9.24 -4.42 -16.07
C ASN A 198 -8.06 -4.72 -15.13
N MET A 199 -7.11 -3.79 -14.94
CA MET A 199 -6.10 -3.91 -13.89
C MET A 199 -6.74 -3.43 -12.58
N GLN A 200 -7.42 -4.33 -11.88
CA GLN A 200 -7.77 -4.11 -10.48
C GLN A 200 -6.45 -4.03 -9.70
N ASP A 201 -6.08 -2.84 -9.22
CA ASP A 201 -4.85 -2.55 -8.44
C ASP A 201 -3.49 -2.81 -9.14
N PRO A 202 -2.91 -1.81 -9.85
CA PRO A 202 -1.54 -1.93 -10.34
C PRO A 202 -0.51 -1.79 -9.20
N LEU A 203 0.52 -2.65 -9.21
CA LEU A 203 1.65 -2.55 -8.28
C LEU A 203 2.45 -1.26 -8.52
N VAL A 204 2.45 -0.37 -7.53
CA VAL A 204 3.25 0.86 -7.56
C VAL A 204 4.68 0.58 -7.07
N LEU A 205 5.56 0.27 -8.02
CA LEU A 205 6.96 -0.03 -7.75
C LEU A 205 7.90 0.72 -8.71
N GLU A 206 8.97 1.30 -8.19
CA GLU A 206 10.04 1.93 -8.98
C GLU A 206 11.38 1.30 -8.63
N VAL A 207 12.21 1.13 -9.66
CA VAL A 207 13.59 0.66 -9.51
C VAL A 207 14.56 1.81 -9.75
N LYS A 208 15.55 1.93 -8.87
CA LYS A 208 16.68 2.84 -9.03
C LYS A 208 17.98 2.13 -8.75
N VAL A 209 19.04 2.55 -9.44
CA VAL A 209 20.41 2.17 -9.10
C VAL A 209 21.07 3.26 -8.25
N TYR A 210 21.79 2.87 -7.20
CA TYR A 210 22.71 3.75 -6.50
C TYR A 210 24.16 3.43 -6.91
N ASP A 211 24.74 4.31 -7.71
CA ASP A 211 26.13 4.26 -8.20
C ASP A 211 26.67 5.69 -8.33
N PRO A 212 27.22 6.27 -7.24
CA PRO A 212 27.66 7.66 -7.25
C PRO A 212 28.81 7.91 -8.23
N GLN A 213 29.58 6.88 -8.62
CA GLN A 213 30.65 7.02 -9.61
C GLN A 213 30.11 7.21 -11.05
N LYS A 214 28.84 6.87 -11.28
CA LYS A 214 28.13 7.03 -12.54
C LYS A 214 27.02 8.09 -12.46
N SER A 215 27.13 9.04 -11.54
CA SER A 215 26.13 10.10 -11.31
C SER A 215 24.73 9.58 -10.95
N LYS A 216 24.64 8.34 -10.44
CA LYS A 216 23.40 7.77 -9.88
C LYS A 216 23.46 7.86 -8.36
N ASP A 217 23.45 9.10 -7.87
CA ASP A 217 23.62 9.43 -6.46
C ASP A 217 22.26 9.65 -5.74
N LYS A 218 22.29 10.30 -4.57
CA LYS A 218 21.08 10.61 -3.79
C LYS A 218 20.03 11.38 -4.58
N SER A 219 20.44 12.25 -5.52
CA SER A 219 19.52 13.00 -6.37
C SER A 219 18.74 12.08 -7.33
N HIS A 220 19.35 10.96 -7.74
CA HIS A 220 18.70 9.92 -8.55
C HIS A 220 17.70 9.11 -7.72
N LEU A 221 18.02 8.82 -6.45
CA LEU A 221 17.08 8.17 -5.52
C LEU A 221 15.86 9.06 -5.26
N ARG A 222 16.06 10.37 -5.05
CA ARG A 222 14.98 11.34 -4.94
C ARG A 222 14.04 11.32 -6.15
N LYS A 223 14.59 11.26 -7.38
CA LYS A 223 13.76 11.14 -8.59
C LYS A 223 12.88 9.89 -8.52
N GLY A 224 13.44 8.74 -8.13
CA GLY A 224 12.68 7.51 -7.91
C GLY A 224 11.58 7.67 -6.87
N PHE A 225 11.88 8.31 -5.73
CA PHE A 225 10.89 8.59 -4.68
C PHE A 225 9.68 9.38 -5.22
N HIS A 226 9.92 10.46 -5.95
CA HIS A 226 8.83 11.23 -6.56
C HIS A 226 8.09 10.48 -7.67
N GLN A 227 8.77 9.58 -8.41
CA GLN A 227 8.10 8.71 -9.38
C GLN A 227 7.11 7.76 -8.69
N VAL A 228 7.53 7.10 -7.61
CA VAL A 228 6.65 6.23 -6.80
C VAL A 228 5.46 7.03 -6.26
N LEU A 229 5.71 8.21 -5.68
CA LEU A 229 4.64 9.07 -5.15
C LEU A 229 3.64 9.46 -6.24
N ARG A 230 4.14 9.85 -7.43
CA ARG A 230 3.29 10.18 -8.57
C ARG A 230 2.41 8.99 -8.97
N TYR A 231 3.01 7.81 -9.16
CA TYR A 231 2.23 6.61 -9.52
C TYR A 231 1.24 6.20 -8.43
N ALA A 232 1.60 6.34 -7.14
CA ALA A 232 0.68 6.09 -6.03
C ALA A 232 -0.52 7.04 -6.03
N ASN A 233 -0.35 8.26 -6.51
CA ASN A 233 -1.44 9.22 -6.70
C ASN A 233 -2.26 8.89 -7.96
N ASP A 234 -1.60 8.67 -9.09
CA ASP A 234 -2.25 8.38 -10.38
C ASP A 234 -3.15 7.14 -10.31
N TYR A 235 -2.71 6.11 -9.58
CA TYR A 235 -3.45 4.85 -9.40
C TYR A 235 -4.17 4.73 -8.06
N GLN A 236 -4.24 5.82 -7.27
CA GLN A 236 -4.88 5.86 -5.96
C GLN A 236 -4.41 4.75 -4.98
N GLN A 237 -3.17 4.30 -5.11
CA GLN A 237 -2.59 3.29 -4.23
C GLN A 237 -2.18 3.89 -2.89
N ALA A 238 -2.45 3.17 -1.80
CA ALA A 238 -2.04 3.58 -0.45
C ALA A 238 -0.53 3.38 -0.23
N VAL A 239 0.05 2.41 -0.93
CA VAL A 239 1.41 1.92 -0.74
C VAL A 239 2.19 2.01 -2.05
N GLY A 240 3.47 2.32 -1.95
CA GLY A 240 4.42 2.22 -3.05
C GLY A 240 5.78 1.69 -2.62
N TYR A 241 6.55 1.17 -3.57
CA TYR A 241 7.82 0.51 -3.30
C TYR A 241 8.94 1.16 -4.11
N LEU A 242 10.01 1.59 -3.45
CA LEU A 242 11.25 2.01 -4.10
C LEU A 242 12.33 0.97 -3.86
N VAL A 243 12.66 0.20 -4.90
CA VAL A 243 13.74 -0.80 -4.85
C VAL A 243 15.02 -0.19 -5.38
N ILE A 244 16.06 -0.20 -4.56
CA ILE A 244 17.34 0.46 -4.81
C ILE A 244 18.41 -0.62 -4.94
N PHE A 245 18.92 -0.82 -6.15
CA PHE A 245 20.10 -1.65 -6.35
C PHE A 245 21.35 -0.86 -5.99
N ASN A 246 21.94 -1.17 -4.84
CA ASN A 246 23.18 -0.56 -4.40
C ASN A 246 24.38 -1.21 -5.12
N CYS A 247 24.91 -0.44 -6.06
CA CYS A 247 26.05 -0.78 -6.91
C CYS A 247 27.36 -0.20 -6.37
N SER A 248 27.34 0.41 -5.17
CA SER A 248 28.52 1.00 -4.55
C SER A 248 29.13 0.06 -3.50
N ASN A 249 30.35 0.37 -3.07
CA ASN A 249 31.01 -0.35 -1.97
C ASN A 249 30.58 0.14 -0.58
N ASN A 250 29.67 1.11 -0.54
CA ASN A 250 29.15 1.67 0.70
C ASN A 250 27.83 1.01 1.08
N GLN A 251 27.61 0.81 2.37
CA GLN A 251 26.30 0.46 2.91
C GLN A 251 25.38 1.69 2.80
N LEU A 252 24.24 1.53 2.14
CA LEU A 252 23.21 2.56 2.10
C LEU A 252 22.34 2.47 3.36
N VAL A 253 22.27 3.55 4.14
CA VAL A 253 21.38 3.67 5.29
C VAL A 253 20.21 4.55 4.88
N LEU A 254 19.04 3.95 4.80
CA LEU A 254 17.82 4.61 4.33
C LEU A 254 17.01 5.13 5.53
N PRO A 255 16.30 6.27 5.37
CA PRO A 255 15.52 6.85 6.45
C PRO A 255 14.22 6.06 6.67
N SER A 256 13.71 6.08 7.90
CA SER A 256 12.43 5.47 8.27
C SER A 256 11.66 6.39 9.22
N ASP A 257 10.35 6.53 9.00
CA ASP A 257 9.43 7.24 9.90
C ASP A 257 8.92 6.33 11.03
N ASN A 258 9.41 5.08 11.13
CA ASN A 258 9.07 4.16 12.21
C ASN A 258 9.68 4.55 13.55
N SER A 259 8.94 4.27 14.63
CA SER A 259 9.38 4.49 16.00
C SER A 259 10.48 3.52 16.46
N ASP A 260 10.58 2.36 15.81
CA ASP A 260 11.50 1.29 16.20
C ASP A 260 12.70 1.30 15.25
N GLU A 261 13.87 1.70 15.79
CA GLU A 261 15.12 1.68 15.04
C GLU A 261 15.44 0.25 14.55
N GLY A 262 15.60 0.07 13.24
CA GLY A 262 16.06 -1.18 12.62
C GLY A 262 15.00 -2.09 12.03
N GLU A 263 13.71 -1.70 12.03
CA GLU A 263 12.67 -2.47 11.34
C GLU A 263 12.84 -2.42 9.81
N PHE A 264 12.83 -3.60 9.18
CA PHE A 264 12.90 -3.74 7.73
C PHE A 264 11.50 -4.00 7.13
N PRO A 265 11.17 -3.41 5.96
CA PRO A 265 11.93 -2.37 5.29
C PRO A 265 11.69 -0.98 5.89
N PRO A 266 12.69 -0.08 5.82
CA PRO A 266 12.48 1.34 6.09
C PRO A 266 11.28 1.88 5.31
N ARG A 267 10.48 2.74 5.94
CA ARG A 267 9.30 3.33 5.30
C ARG A 267 9.19 4.82 5.57
N ILE A 268 8.73 5.58 4.58
CA ILE A 268 8.42 7.00 4.71
C ILE A 268 6.92 7.18 4.52
N VAL A 269 6.29 7.94 5.41
CA VAL A 269 4.92 8.40 5.23
C VAL A 269 4.95 9.83 4.68
N HIS A 270 4.37 10.02 3.51
CA HIS A 270 4.28 11.33 2.85
C HIS A 270 2.95 11.45 2.10
N ASP A 271 2.24 12.57 2.27
CA ASP A 271 0.94 12.83 1.64
C ASP A 271 -0.10 11.72 1.82
N SER A 272 -0.15 11.12 3.02
CA SER A 272 -1.00 9.96 3.35
C SER A 272 -0.73 8.75 2.44
N LYS A 273 0.49 8.61 1.91
CA LYS A 273 0.99 7.43 1.23
C LYS A 273 2.13 6.83 2.05
N THR A 274 2.24 5.51 2.02
CA THR A 274 3.38 4.81 2.62
C THR A 274 4.31 4.34 1.50
N LEU A 275 5.56 4.78 1.53
CA LEU A 275 6.59 4.32 0.61
C LEU A 275 7.60 3.44 1.35
N PHE A 276 7.69 2.17 0.96
CA PHE A 276 8.70 1.25 1.46
C PHE A 276 9.98 1.36 0.63
N LEU A 277 11.12 1.38 1.31
CA LEU A 277 12.43 1.53 0.70
C LEU A 277 13.22 0.22 0.87
N ILE A 278 13.58 -0.42 -0.24
CA ILE A 278 14.24 -1.73 -0.24
C ILE A 278 15.61 -1.57 -0.91
N SER A 279 16.71 -1.65 -0.14
CA SER A 279 18.06 -1.69 -0.71
C SER A 279 18.48 -3.12 -1.00
N VAL A 280 18.97 -3.40 -2.21
CA VAL A 280 19.54 -4.68 -2.64
C VAL A 280 21.02 -4.47 -2.99
N ASP A 281 21.91 -5.04 -2.18
CA ASP A 281 23.35 -4.85 -2.31
C ASP A 281 23.94 -5.80 -3.37
N ILE A 282 24.24 -5.27 -4.56
CA ILE A 282 24.78 -6.07 -5.66
C ILE A 282 26.27 -5.83 -5.95
N SER A 283 26.92 -4.82 -5.37
CA SER A 283 28.36 -4.61 -5.62
C SER A 283 29.21 -5.80 -5.13
N SER A 284 29.84 -6.53 -6.06
CA SER A 284 30.83 -7.57 -5.75
C SER A 284 32.16 -7.00 -5.27
N ASP A 285 32.36 -5.68 -5.40
CA ASP A 285 33.61 -5.00 -5.01
C ASP A 285 33.59 -4.58 -3.53
N ARG A 286 32.54 -4.94 -2.77
CA ARG A 286 32.42 -4.69 -1.33
C ARG A 286 33.26 -5.70 -0.55
N ASP A 287 34.10 -5.19 0.35
CA ASP A 287 34.88 -6.01 1.27
C ASP A 287 33.99 -6.94 2.08
N SER A 288 34.49 -8.15 2.39
CA SER A 288 33.82 -9.08 3.31
C SER A 288 33.54 -8.41 4.66
N ALA A 289 32.47 -8.80 5.35
CA ALA A 289 32.07 -8.23 6.64
C ALA A 289 33.21 -8.13 7.69
N SER A 290 34.20 -9.02 7.64
CA SER A 290 35.38 -9.02 8.52
C SER A 290 36.44 -7.96 8.19
N ARG A 291 36.35 -7.32 7.02
CA ARG A 291 37.26 -6.27 6.50
C ARG A 291 36.53 -4.96 6.24
N GLU A 292 35.22 -4.92 6.49
CA GLU A 292 34.36 -3.79 6.18
C GLU A 292 34.69 -2.60 7.09
N ASN A 293 35.07 -1.47 6.48
CA ASN A 293 35.36 -0.25 7.23
C ASN A 293 34.04 0.40 7.68
N PRO A 294 33.83 0.66 8.98
CA PRO A 294 32.62 1.32 9.49
C PRO A 294 32.34 2.70 8.85
N LYS A 295 33.35 3.33 8.25
CA LYS A 295 33.22 4.60 7.53
C LYS A 295 32.57 4.48 6.14
N ASN A 296 32.34 3.27 5.62
CA ASN A 296 31.70 3.04 4.33
C ASN A 296 30.16 3.06 4.42
N ARG A 297 29.59 3.92 5.27
CA ARG A 297 28.14 4.11 5.39
C ARG A 297 27.73 5.42 4.74
N ILE A 298 26.78 5.36 3.82
CA ILE A 298 26.15 6.55 3.26
C ILE A 298 24.73 6.63 3.80
N GLU A 299 24.52 7.63 4.65
CA GLU A 299 23.19 7.96 5.16
C GLU A 299 22.43 8.78 4.12
N VAL A 300 21.23 8.35 3.78
CA VAL A 300 20.23 9.11 3.03
C VAL A 300 19.20 9.62 4.03
N THR A 301 18.99 10.93 4.06
CA THR A 301 18.02 11.53 4.98
C THR A 301 16.65 11.65 4.33
N ARG A 302 15.60 11.73 5.16
CA ARG A 302 14.22 11.98 4.70
C ARG A 302 14.13 13.25 3.85
N SER A 303 14.78 14.33 4.28
CA SER A 303 14.79 15.60 3.55
C SER A 303 15.46 15.50 2.18
N GLU A 304 16.51 14.68 2.03
CA GLU A 304 17.17 14.47 0.74
C GLU A 304 16.28 13.75 -0.28
N LEU A 305 15.35 12.90 0.18
CA LEU A 305 14.42 12.17 -0.69
C LEU A 305 13.17 12.97 -1.03
N ILE A 306 12.75 13.91 -0.18
CA ILE A 306 11.49 14.66 -0.35
C ILE A 306 11.70 16.03 -1.01
N ALA A 307 12.86 16.68 -0.80
CA ALA A 307 13.12 18.07 -1.22
C ALA A 307 13.31 18.26 -2.73
#